data_AF-A0A5S9R556-F1
#
_entry.id   AF-A0A5S9R556-F1
#
_cell.length_a   1.000
_cell.length_b   1.000
_cell.length_c   1.000
_cell.angle_alpha   90.00
_cell.angle_beta   90.00
_cell.angle_gamma   90.00
#
_symmetry.space_group_name_H-M   'P 1'
#
loop_
_entity.id
_entity.type
_entity.pdbx_description
1 polymer ?
#
loop_
_entity_poly.entity_id
_entity_poly.type
_entity_poly.pdbx_seq_one_letter_code
_entity_poly.pdbx_strand_id
1 'polypeptide(L)' 'MFHTMPRPWVEAEDITNAVMFFASDDSRFVTGVAMPIDLGSCLK' A
#
# COMPACT_ATOMS: atom_id res chain seq x y z
N MET A 1 5.68 8.20 -17.30
CA MET A 1 4.66 8.15 -16.22
C MET A 1 5.13 7.11 -15.21
N PHE A 2 5.38 7.48 -13.94
CA PHE A 2 6.01 6.56 -12.97
C PHE A 2 5.02 5.52 -12.41
N HIS A 3 3.76 5.91 -12.17
CA HIS A 3 2.69 5.06 -11.62
C HIS A 3 1.47 5.06 -12.56
N THR A 4 0.53 4.12 -12.44
CA THR A 4 -0.59 3.96 -13.40
C THR A 4 -1.77 4.86 -13.06
N MET A 5 -1.96 5.19 -11.78
CA MET A 5 -3.08 6.04 -11.35
C MET A 5 -2.80 7.54 -11.59
N PRO A 6 -3.84 8.38 -11.82
CA PRO A 6 -3.70 9.81 -12.12
C PRO A 6 -3.49 10.66 -10.85
N ARG A 7 -2.51 10.28 -10.01
CA ARG A 7 -2.08 11.03 -8.82
C ARG A 7 -0.55 10.99 -8.72
N PRO A 8 0.13 12.08 -8.36
CA PRO A 8 1.58 12.15 -8.48
C PRO A 8 2.36 11.41 -7.37
N TRP A 9 1.75 11.22 -6.19
CA TRP A 9 2.31 10.48 -5.06
C TRP A 9 1.19 10.03 -4.11
N VAL A 10 1.55 9.17 -3.15
CA VAL A 10 0.70 8.77 -2.01
C VAL A 10 0.86 9.75 -0.86
N GLU A 11 -0.15 9.83 0.00
CA GLU A 11 -0.13 10.62 1.22
C GLU A 11 0.21 9.74 2.45
N ALA A 12 0.58 10.37 3.56
CA ALA A 12 0.90 9.65 4.80
C ALA A 12 -0.28 8.81 5.33
N GLU A 13 -1.51 9.26 5.08
CA GLU A 13 -2.74 8.54 5.43
C GLU A 13 -2.87 7.22 4.68
N ASP A 14 -2.48 7.17 3.40
CA ASP A 14 -2.55 5.95 2.58
C ASP A 14 -1.65 4.85 3.17
N ILE A 15 -0.45 5.22 3.61
CA ILE A 15 0.49 4.30 4.26
C ILE A 15 -0.02 3.89 5.65
N THR A 16 -0.54 4.85 6.42
CA THR A 16 -1.06 4.59 7.78
C THR A 16 -2.23 3.61 7.73
N ASN A 17 -3.10 3.70 6.73
CA ASN A 17 -4.21 2.75 6.56
C ASN A 17 -3.72 1.32 6.30
N ALA A 18 -2.66 1.14 5.50
CA ALA A 18 -2.04 -0.17 5.31
C ALA A 18 -1.38 -0.71 6.59
N VAL A 19 -0.74 0.17 7.37
CA VAL A 19 -0.19 -0.19 8.70
C VAL A 19 -1.30 -0.58 9.66
N MET A 20 -2.41 0.16 9.68
CA MET A 20 -3.58 -0.17 10.51
C MET A 20 -4.18 -1.52 10.14
N PHE A 21 -4.24 -1.85 8.85
CA PHE A 21 -4.63 -3.19 8.41
C PHE A 21 -3.68 -4.26 8.98
N PHE A 22 -2.37 -4.09 8.84
CA PHE A 22 -1.39 -5.06 9.37
C PHE A 22 -1.36 -5.17 10.90
N ALA A 23 -1.72 -4.09 11.59
CA ALA A 23 -1.81 -4.06 13.04
C ALA A 23 -3.11 -4.65 13.59
N SER A 24 -4.11 -4.88 12.74
CA SER A 24 -5.43 -5.34 13.16
C SER A 24 -5.57 -6.85 13.17
N ASP A 25 -6.65 -7.30 13.80
CA ASP A 25 -7.10 -8.69 13.83
C ASP A 25 -7.51 -9.23 12.44
N ASP A 26 -7.72 -8.36 11.46
CA ASP A 26 -8.11 -8.72 10.09
C ASP A 26 -6.94 -9.30 9.30
N SER A 27 -5.71 -8.97 9.69
CA SER A 27 -4.49 -9.50 9.06
C SER A 27 -3.77 -10.55 9.91
N ARG A 28 -4.45 -11.19 10.88
CA ARG A 28 -3.82 -12.08 11.90
C ARG A 28 -2.97 -13.23 11.35
N PHE A 29 -3.16 -13.60 10.07
CA PHE A 29 -2.40 -14.66 9.40
C PHE A 29 -1.63 -14.16 8.18
N VAL A 30 -1.55 -12.84 7.97
CA VAL A 30 -0.79 -12.24 6.87
C VAL A 30 0.64 -12.00 7.34
N THR A 31 1.60 -12.64 6.70
CA THR A 31 3.02 -12.52 7.02
C THR A 31 3.89 -12.76 5.78
N GLY A 32 5.11 -12.21 5.76
CA GLY A 32 6.08 -12.40 4.68
C GLY A 32 5.73 -11.72 3.35
N VAL A 33 4.66 -10.93 3.29
CA VAL A 33 4.22 -10.23 2.07
C VAL A 33 4.82 -8.83 2.02
N ALA A 34 5.35 -8.46 0.84
CA ALA A 34 5.62 -7.07 0.50
C ALA A 34 4.37 -6.50 -0.19
N MET A 35 3.59 -5.68 0.52
CA MET A 35 2.36 -5.04 -0.01
C MET A 35 2.70 -3.67 -0.60
N PRO A 36 2.65 -3.48 -1.94
CA PRO A 36 2.95 -2.19 -2.56
C PRO A 36 1.78 -1.22 -2.38
N ILE A 37 2.08 -0.04 -1.84
CA ILE A 37 1.17 1.12 -1.81
C ILE A 37 1.81 2.20 -2.69
N ASP A 38 1.76 2.00 -4.00
CA ASP A 38 2.68 2.64 -4.95
C ASP A 38 2.00 3.26 -6.17
N LEU A 39 0.67 3.38 -6.13
CA LEU A 39 -0.16 3.85 -7.23
C LEU A 39 -0.02 3.04 -8.55
N GLY A 40 0.42 1.78 -8.47
CA GLY A 40 0.69 0.92 -9.62
C GLY A 40 2.03 1.22 -10.30
N SER A 41 3.03 1.65 -9.53
CA SER A 41 4.39 1.84 -10.02
C SER A 41 5.04 0.51 -10.44
N CYS A 42 4.80 -0.58 -9.71
CA CYS A 42 5.32 -1.91 -10.01
C CYS A 42 4.63 -2.63 -11.16
N LEU A 43 3.60 -2.04 -11.77
CA LEU A 43 2.92 -2.58 -12.95
C LEU A 43 3.56 -2.13 -14.27
N LYS A 44 4.56 -1.24 -14.20
CA LYS A 44 5.33 -0.79 -15.36
C LYS A 44 6.66 -1.52 -15.48
#